data_AF-A0A7Y0SDM4-F1
#
_entry.id   AF-A0A7Y0SDM4-F1
#
_cell.length_a   1.000
_cell.length_b   1.000
_cell.length_c   1.000
_cell.angle_alpha   90.00
_cell.angle_beta   90.00
_cell.angle_gamma   90.00
#
_symmetry.space_group_name_H-M   'P 1'
#
loop_
_entity.id
_entity.type
_entity.pdbx_description
1 polymer ?
#
loop_
_entity_poly.entity_id
_entity_poly.type
_entity_poly.pdbx_seq_one_letter_code
_entity_poly.pdbx_strand_id
1 'polypeptide(L)'
;TKIDENFGNEADLKKLVEEAHKRGLKVLMDAVINHTGYSTLADLQFDGIEVLKPNADLPKKWGDWKPKAGENWHSYHQNIDYQSPNWAKWWG
;
A
#
# COMPACT_ATOMS: atom_id res chain seq x y z
N THR A 1 3.61 -6.88 -7.71
CA THR A 1 4.67 -7.43 -6.86
C THR A 1 5.78 -6.40 -6.76
N LYS A 2 5.86 -5.67 -5.64
CA LYS A 2 6.89 -4.64 -5.39
C LYS A 2 7.40 -4.78 -3.96
N ILE A 3 8.57 -4.21 -3.67
CA ILE A 3 9.07 -4.03 -2.30
C ILE A 3 8.43 -2.77 -1.71
N ASP A 4 8.00 -2.85 -0.45
CA ASP A 4 7.58 -1.68 0.31
C ASP A 4 8.77 -0.72 0.44
N GLU A 5 8.57 0.53 0.02
CA GLU A 5 9.65 1.51 -0.07
C GLU A 5 10.29 1.84 1.29
N ASN A 6 9.59 1.60 2.40
CA ASN A 6 10.16 1.74 3.74
C ASN A 6 11.29 0.73 4.00
N PHE A 7 11.33 -0.39 3.25
CA PHE A 7 12.38 -1.41 3.33
C PHE A 7 13.45 -1.28 2.23
N GLY A 8 13.31 -0.31 1.34
CA GLY A 8 14.21 -0.09 0.20
C GLY A 8 13.60 -0.54 -1.13
N ASN A 9 14.43 -1.01 -2.04
CA ASN A 9 14.00 -1.42 -3.38
C ASN A 9 14.43 -2.88 -3.71
N GLU A 10 14.10 -3.33 -4.93
CA GLU A 10 14.43 -4.69 -5.39
C GLU A 10 15.95 -4.99 -5.38
N ALA A 11 16.79 -3.99 -5.65
CA ALA A 11 18.25 -4.16 -5.61
C ALA A 11 18.75 -4.34 -4.17
N ASP A 12 18.12 -3.69 -3.20
CA ASP A 12 18.44 -3.87 -1.78
C ASP A 12 18.06 -5.28 -1.30
N LEU A 13 16.86 -5.77 -1.67
CA LEU A 13 16.47 -7.15 -1.36
C LEU A 13 17.43 -8.16 -2.00
N LYS A 14 17.78 -7.96 -3.28
CA LYS A 14 18.74 -8.82 -3.98
C LYS A 14 20.09 -8.86 -3.26
N LYS A 15 20.62 -7.68 -2.87
CA LYS A 15 21.87 -7.57 -2.13
C LYS A 15 21.80 -8.28 -0.78
N LEU A 16 20.69 -8.14 -0.05
CA LEU A 16 20.48 -8.83 1.22
C LEU A 16 20.54 -10.35 1.05
N VAL A 17 19.84 -10.88 0.04
CA VAL A 17 19.81 -12.33 -0.25
C VAL A 17 21.20 -12.84 -0.63
N GLU A 18 21.91 -12.12 -1.51
CA GLU A 18 23.27 -12.49 -1.93
C GLU A 18 24.25 -12.52 -0.76
N GLU A 19 24.24 -11.50 0.10
CA GLU A 19 25.13 -11.42 1.25
C GLU A 19 24.78 -12.45 2.34
N ALA A 20 23.50 -12.78 2.51
CA ALA A 20 23.07 -13.85 3.40
C ALA A 20 23.59 -15.22 2.92
N HIS A 21 23.44 -15.52 1.63
CA HIS A 21 23.89 -16.79 1.06
C HIS A 21 25.42 -16.95 1.11
N LYS A 22 26.20 -15.88 0.91
CA LYS A 22 27.67 -15.91 1.10
C LYS A 22 28.09 -16.32 2.51
N ARG A 23 27.23 -16.13 3.50
CA ARG A 23 27.45 -16.48 4.92
C ARG A 23 26.80 -17.81 5.30
N GLY A 24 26.28 -18.58 4.34
CA GLY A 24 25.60 -19.86 4.59
C GLY A 24 24.23 -19.73 5.25
N LEU A 25 23.65 -18.53 5.27
CA LEU A 25 22.31 -18.29 5.81
C LEU A 25 21.26 -18.49 4.72
N LYS A 26 20.10 -19.06 5.08
CA LYS A 26 18.95 -19.14 4.18
C LYS A 26 17.99 -18.00 4.45
N VAL A 27 17.36 -17.48 3.40
CA VAL A 27 16.29 -16.49 3.50
C VAL A 27 14.95 -17.18 3.24
N LEU A 28 14.06 -17.13 4.23
CA LEU A 28 12.66 -17.54 4.08
C LEU A 28 11.80 -16.28 4.13
N MET A 29 10.99 -16.08 3.09
CA MET A 29 10.09 -14.93 3.01
C MET A 29 8.68 -15.36 3.42
N ASP A 30 8.05 -14.55 4.27
CA ASP A 30 6.66 -14.75 4.66
C ASP A 30 5.74 -14.44 3.47
N ALA A 31 4.79 -15.33 3.21
CA ALA A 31 3.83 -15.21 2.11
C ALA A 31 2.41 -15.28 2.68
N VAL A 32 1.76 -14.12 2.74
CA VAL A 32 0.38 -14.00 3.22
C VAL A 32 -0.58 -14.36 2.08
N ILE A 33 -1.09 -15.59 2.08
CA ILE A 33 -2.01 -16.09 1.03
C ILE A 33 -3.49 -16.02 1.41
N ASN A 34 -3.79 -15.72 2.68
CA ASN A 34 -5.16 -15.81 3.21
C ASN A 34 -6.02 -14.57 2.88
N HIS A 35 -5.44 -13.38 2.97
CA HIS A 35 -6.11 -12.11 2.66
C HIS A 35 -5.09 -11.06 2.27
N THR A 36 -5.59 -9.93 1.77
CA THR A 36 -4.79 -8.76 1.44
C THR A 36 -5.14 -7.58 2.35
N GLY A 37 -4.28 -6.56 2.40
CA GLY A 37 -4.47 -5.42 3.28
C GLY A 37 -5.53 -4.46 2.73
N TYR A 38 -6.07 -3.60 3.61
CA TYR A 38 -6.80 -2.44 3.12
C TYR A 38 -5.81 -1.42 2.54
N SER A 39 -6.10 -0.90 1.36
CA SER A 39 -5.33 0.19 0.75
C SER A 39 -5.30 1.42 1.66
N THR A 40 -4.15 2.04 1.89
CA THR A 40 -4.13 3.35 2.56
C THR A 40 -4.34 4.48 1.56
N LEU A 41 -4.83 5.62 2.03
CA LEU A 41 -4.91 6.85 1.22
C LEU A 41 -3.54 7.27 0.66
N ALA A 42 -2.47 7.07 1.43
CA ALA A 42 -1.12 7.40 0.99
C ALA A 42 -0.69 6.51 -0.18
N ASP A 43 -0.92 5.19 -0.08
CA ASP A 43 -0.54 4.23 -1.13
C ASP A 43 -1.34 4.47 -2.42
N LEU A 44 -2.64 4.70 -2.31
CA LEU A 44 -3.49 5.00 -3.47
C LEU A 44 -3.03 6.27 -4.21
N GLN A 45 -2.63 7.31 -3.47
CA GLN A 45 -2.08 8.52 -4.07
C GLN A 45 -0.71 8.26 -4.70
N PHE A 46 0.15 7.54 -3.98
CA PHE A 46 1.52 7.26 -4.38
C PHE A 46 1.59 6.43 -5.66
N ASP A 47 0.84 5.32 -5.72
CA ASP A 47 0.75 4.44 -6.88
C ASP A 47 -0.14 5.01 -8.01
N GLY A 48 -0.74 6.18 -7.82
CA GLY A 48 -1.59 6.83 -8.82
C GLY A 48 -2.85 6.03 -9.15
N ILE A 49 -3.44 5.36 -8.15
CA ILE A 49 -4.59 4.50 -8.33
C ILE A 49 -5.87 5.34 -8.22
N GLU A 50 -6.49 5.60 -9.38
CA GLU A 50 -7.69 6.43 -9.50
C GLU A 50 -8.97 5.66 -9.08
N VAL A 51 -9.21 5.59 -7.77
CA VAL A 51 -10.37 4.92 -7.16
C VAL A 51 -11.16 5.83 -6.21
N LEU A 52 -10.99 7.16 -6.31
CA LEU A 52 -11.79 8.10 -5.52
C LEU A 52 -13.20 8.27 -6.10
N LYS A 53 -14.17 8.46 -5.21
CA LYS A 53 -15.50 8.93 -5.61
C LYS A 53 -15.42 10.35 -6.18
N PRO A 54 -16.34 10.75 -7.08
CA PRO A 54 -16.35 12.09 -7.69
C PRO A 54 -16.37 13.26 -6.70
N ASN A 55 -16.89 13.05 -5.49
CA ASN A 55 -17.03 14.05 -4.44
C ASN A 55 -16.09 13.82 -3.24
N ALA A 56 -15.00 13.06 -3.43
CA ALA A 56 -14.01 12.83 -2.38
C ALA A 56 -13.34 14.15 -1.96
N ASP A 57 -13.44 14.48 -0.68
CA ASP A 57 -12.85 15.68 -0.06
C ASP A 57 -11.55 15.29 0.66
N LEU A 58 -10.45 15.27 -0.10
CA LEU A 58 -9.13 14.90 0.39
C LEU A 58 -8.13 16.07 0.29
N PRO A 59 -7.20 16.21 1.25
CA PRO A 59 -6.09 17.17 1.17
C PRO A 59 -5.18 16.89 -0.03
N LYS A 60 -4.31 17.84 -0.39
CA LYS A 60 -3.34 17.65 -1.49
C LYS A 60 -2.43 16.43 -1.29
N LYS A 61 -2.03 16.15 -0.05
CA LYS A 61 -1.35 14.91 0.35
C LYS A 61 -2.35 14.05 1.10
N TRP A 62 -2.79 12.94 0.52
CA TRP A 62 -3.90 12.16 1.08
C TRP A 62 -3.54 11.53 2.44
N GLY A 63 -2.25 11.31 2.72
CA GLY A 63 -1.76 10.88 4.04
C GLY A 63 -1.98 11.91 5.17
N ASP A 64 -2.24 13.18 4.84
CA ASP A 64 -2.56 14.21 5.85
C ASP A 64 -4.05 14.21 6.23
N TRP A 65 -4.86 13.34 5.62
CA TRP A 65 -6.28 13.23 5.93
C TRP A 65 -6.48 12.84 7.40
N LYS A 66 -7.49 13.43 8.04
CA LYS A 66 -7.85 13.16 9.43
C LYS A 66 -9.37 13.04 9.56
N PRO A 67 -9.87 12.18 10.46
CA PRO A 67 -11.30 12.08 10.70
C PRO A 67 -11.87 13.40 11.23
N LYS A 68 -13.07 13.75 10.76
CA LYS A 68 -13.89 14.84 11.29
C LYS A 68 -14.60 14.38 12.57
N ALA A 69 -15.32 15.29 13.25
CA ALA A 69 -16.08 14.94 14.44
C ALA A 69 -17.11 13.83 14.12
N GLY A 70 -17.05 12.72 14.86
CA GLY A 70 -17.89 11.53 14.64
C GLY A 70 -17.32 10.49 13.67
N GLU A 71 -16.15 10.74 13.08
CA GLU A 71 -15.43 9.81 12.22
C GLU A 71 -14.24 9.14 12.95
N ASN A 72 -13.68 8.10 12.34
CA ASN A 72 -12.45 7.46 12.77
C ASN A 72 -11.47 7.28 11.59
N TRP A 73 -10.29 6.73 11.85
CA TRP A 73 -9.26 6.53 10.83
C TRP A 73 -9.64 5.54 9.71
N HIS A 74 -10.75 4.80 9.83
CA HIS A 74 -11.31 4.00 8.74
C HIS A 74 -12.37 4.77 7.94
N SER A 75 -12.86 5.93 8.41
CA SER A 75 -13.87 6.70 7.69
C SER A 75 -13.41 7.20 6.32
N TYR A 76 -12.10 7.20 6.01
CA TYR A 76 -11.63 7.51 4.66
C TYR A 76 -12.21 6.58 3.59
N HIS A 77 -12.60 5.33 3.94
CA HIS A 77 -13.23 4.39 3.00
C HIS A 77 -14.47 4.98 2.33
N GLN A 78 -15.12 5.96 2.98
CA GLN A 78 -16.25 6.68 2.41
C GLN A 78 -15.90 7.46 1.13
N ASN A 79 -14.62 7.84 0.96
CA ASN A 79 -14.10 8.55 -0.22
C ASN A 79 -13.71 7.60 -1.37
N ILE A 80 -13.69 6.29 -1.13
CA ILE A 80 -13.19 5.31 -2.09
C ILE A 80 -14.34 4.63 -2.83
N ASP A 81 -14.26 4.58 -4.15
CA ASP A 81 -15.18 3.86 -5.03
C ASP A 81 -14.70 2.41 -5.22
N TYR A 82 -15.23 1.50 -4.39
CA TYR A 82 -14.99 0.05 -4.45
C TYR A 82 -15.52 -0.64 -5.72
N GLN A 83 -16.31 0.05 -6.55
CA GLN A 83 -16.82 -0.49 -7.80
C GLN A 83 -15.96 -0.10 -9.01
N SER A 84 -14.96 0.76 -8.83
CA SER A 84 -14.08 1.19 -9.90
C SER A 84 -13.29 0.01 -10.51
N PRO A 85 -13.21 -0.11 -11.85
CA PRO A 85 -12.38 -1.14 -12.48
C PRO A 85 -10.89 -0.93 -12.19
N ASN A 86 -10.47 0.26 -11.75
CA ASN A 86 -9.09 0.54 -11.38
C ASN A 86 -8.63 -0.22 -10.14
N TRP A 87 -9.54 -0.86 -9.38
CA TRP A 87 -9.15 -1.75 -8.28
C TRP A 87 -8.25 -2.90 -8.70
N ALA A 88 -8.31 -3.33 -9.95
CA ALA A 88 -7.39 -4.34 -10.47
C ALA A 88 -5.91 -3.89 -10.47
N LYS A 89 -5.64 -2.57 -10.29
CA LYS A 89 -4.28 -2.02 -10.15
C LYS A 89 -3.78 -2.02 -8.70
N TRP A 90 -4.69 -2.16 -7.72
CA TRP A 90 -4.30 -2.33 -6.34
C TRP A 90 -3.71 -3.73 -6.15
N TRP A 91 -2.51 -3.79 -5.58
CA TRP A 91 -1.69 -5.00 -5.63
C TRP A 91 -1.70 -5.84 -4.35
N GLY A 92 -2.41 -5.40 -3.30
CA GLY A 92 -2.41 -6.12 -2.03
C GLY A 92 -3.48 -5.63 -1.07
#